data_AF-A0A9D2EZ41-F1
#
_entry.id   AF-A0A9D2EZ41-F1
#
_cell.length_a   1.000
_cell.length_b   1.000
_cell.length_c   1.000
_cell.angle_alpha   90.00
_cell.angle_beta   90.00
_cell.angle_gamma   90.00
#
_symmetry.space_group_name_H-M   'P 1'
#
loop_
_entity.id
_entity.type
_entity.pdbx_description
1 polymer ?
#
loop_
_entity_poly.entity_id
_entity_poly.type
_entity_poly.pdbx_seq_one_letter_code
_entity_poly.pdbx_strand_id
1 'polypeptide(L)'
;MAEIRCPHCGEVFQVDETEYAQIVRQVRDAEFTRELEAREQMAERERASAVEAAVAQARQEAQELAAREREELQGRLSKELAGAREASAKKDEELVRLRAEVEKGADAVALARATVERELTQAIAERDQKIAEQQRALLEAGAAQERALSEAATKGASELADRDRRVAELEAQIKARESAFSAEKALAVSEATDAQEKRIAELEGDLRAAKLEQQRRVSELEAQLKARESAFVTEKALAVSKATGEQGERLVALEGDLRAAKLEREQIEASLRQQMAEQERFKDQTIRDREDEIERLRNQRARLSTKLIGETLEQHCEMEFNRWRSLGFRGAEFHKDNEVVGGSKGDYVFREVDDEGVEVVSIMFEMKNEDDASAATSRHKNADFFKKLDQDRRNKNCEYAVLVSMLEPESELYNSGIVDVSYEYEKMYVIRPQFFIPMITLLRNAAENAHAYRRELAEVRQQNIDVTNFETALEKFKDGFGKNYDTASRKFQAAIEEIDKTISHLQKVKENLTSSENQLRLANKKADELTIRKLTYKNPTMREKFNEARAAAADAAKLEQPEEPTESVEPDEAE
;
A
#
# COMPACT_ATOMS: atom_id res chain seq x y z
N MET A 1 -129.29 -33.31 84.95
CA MET A 1 -129.90 -32.26 84.11
C MET A 1 -129.69 -30.92 84.80
N ALA A 2 -128.85 -30.05 84.24
CA ALA A 2 -128.60 -28.71 84.77
C ALA A 2 -129.39 -27.70 83.91
N GLU A 3 -130.29 -26.93 84.53
CA GLU A 3 -131.08 -25.90 83.85
C GLU A 3 -130.22 -24.66 83.61
N ILE A 4 -130.01 -24.28 82.34
CA ILE A 4 -129.23 -23.08 81.97
C ILE A 4 -130.20 -21.97 81.59
N ARG A 5 -130.04 -20.80 82.20
CA ARG A 5 -130.81 -19.58 81.88
C ARG A 5 -130.06 -18.77 80.84
N CYS A 6 -130.72 -18.44 79.72
CA CYS A 6 -130.16 -17.45 78.80
C CYS A 6 -130.06 -16.09 79.50
N PRO A 7 -128.87 -15.48 79.57
CA PRO A 7 -128.68 -14.17 80.20
C PRO A 7 -129.29 -13.00 79.40
N HIS A 8 -129.85 -13.24 78.21
CA HIS A 8 -130.45 -12.21 77.35
C HIS A 8 -131.99 -12.18 77.36
N CYS A 9 -132.67 -13.32 77.48
CA CYS A 9 -134.15 -13.37 77.49
C CYS A 9 -134.77 -14.08 78.70
N GLY A 10 -133.96 -14.69 79.58
CA GLY A 10 -134.40 -15.27 80.85
C GLY A 10 -135.23 -16.56 80.75
N GLU A 11 -135.46 -17.06 79.54
CA GLU A 11 -136.19 -18.29 79.26
C GLU A 11 -135.34 -19.52 79.64
N VAL A 12 -135.97 -20.48 80.32
CA VAL A 12 -135.31 -21.67 80.88
C VAL A 12 -135.54 -22.83 79.93
N PHE A 13 -134.49 -23.30 79.27
CA PHE A 13 -134.54 -24.45 78.37
C PHE A 13 -133.68 -25.60 78.93
N GLN A 14 -134.14 -26.83 78.69
CA GLN A 14 -133.43 -28.04 79.06
C GLN A 14 -132.54 -28.46 77.90
N VAL A 15 -131.23 -28.31 78.08
CA VAL A 15 -130.23 -28.76 77.09
C VAL A 15 -129.96 -30.25 77.36
N ASP A 16 -130.07 -31.10 76.34
CA ASP A 16 -129.73 -32.52 76.48
C ASP A 16 -128.20 -32.71 76.61
N GLU A 17 -127.74 -33.85 77.16
CA GLU A 17 -126.30 -34.11 77.35
C GLU A 17 -125.49 -34.10 76.04
N THR A 18 -126.14 -34.39 74.91
CA THR A 18 -125.54 -34.34 73.57
C THR A 18 -125.39 -32.91 73.04
N GLU A 19 -126.35 -32.02 73.28
CA GLU A 19 -126.30 -30.60 72.89
C GLU A 19 -125.29 -29.81 73.74
N TYR A 20 -125.20 -30.08 75.06
CA TYR A 20 -124.19 -29.45 75.92
C TYR A 20 -122.77 -29.88 75.52
N ALA A 21 -122.57 -31.17 75.22
CA ALA A 21 -121.29 -31.68 74.73
C ALA A 21 -120.91 -31.07 73.37
N GLN A 22 -121.88 -30.83 72.47
CA GLN A 22 -121.63 -30.16 71.19
C GLN A 22 -121.20 -28.70 71.37
N ILE A 23 -121.83 -27.93 72.28
CA ILE A 23 -121.43 -26.54 72.57
C ILE A 23 -120.03 -26.50 73.20
N VAL A 24 -119.71 -27.39 74.15
CA VAL A 24 -118.36 -27.47 74.75
C VAL A 24 -117.31 -27.84 73.72
N ARG A 25 -117.64 -28.76 72.80
CA ARG A 25 -116.73 -29.17 71.72
C ARG A 25 -116.55 -28.05 70.70
N GLN A 26 -117.61 -27.35 70.32
CA GLN A 26 -117.55 -26.19 69.42
C GLN A 26 -116.70 -25.04 70.01
N VAL A 27 -116.85 -24.73 71.29
CA VAL A 27 -116.04 -23.69 71.96
C VAL A 27 -114.59 -24.14 72.09
N ARG A 28 -114.35 -25.41 72.46
CA ARG A 28 -112.99 -25.96 72.58
C ARG A 28 -112.27 -26.02 71.23
N ASP A 29 -112.94 -26.47 70.18
CA ASP A 29 -112.38 -26.60 68.83
C ASP A 29 -112.12 -25.20 68.24
N ALA A 30 -113.02 -24.23 68.46
CA ALA A 30 -112.81 -22.84 68.03
C ALA A 30 -111.66 -22.15 68.78
N GLU A 31 -111.57 -22.31 70.11
CA GLU A 31 -110.47 -21.75 70.91
C GLU A 31 -109.13 -22.45 70.60
N PHE A 32 -109.14 -23.76 70.33
CA PHE A 32 -107.94 -24.50 69.92
C PHE A 32 -107.46 -24.09 68.52
N THR A 33 -108.38 -23.90 67.57
CA THR A 33 -108.04 -23.43 66.21
C THR A 33 -107.46 -22.02 66.25
N ARG A 34 -108.04 -21.12 67.07
CA ARG A 34 -107.46 -19.80 67.32
C ARG A 34 -106.06 -19.88 67.94
N GLU A 35 -105.83 -20.79 68.89
CA GLU A 35 -104.51 -20.97 69.49
C GLU A 35 -103.49 -21.51 68.45
N LEU A 36 -103.92 -22.43 67.58
CA LEU A 36 -103.10 -22.97 66.49
C LEU A 36 -102.72 -21.92 65.46
N GLU A 37 -103.69 -21.12 64.99
CA GLU A 37 -103.45 -20.00 64.08
C GLU A 37 -102.55 -18.94 64.72
N ALA A 38 -102.75 -18.63 66.00
CA ALA A 38 -101.88 -17.70 66.73
C ALA A 38 -100.44 -18.24 66.84
N ARG A 39 -100.26 -19.55 67.05
CA ARG A 39 -98.94 -20.19 67.07
C ARG A 39 -98.30 -20.27 65.68
N GLU A 40 -99.09 -20.52 64.64
CA GLU A 40 -98.60 -20.54 63.26
C GLU A 40 -98.15 -19.14 62.82
N GLN A 41 -98.94 -18.11 63.09
CA GLN A 41 -98.54 -16.71 62.84
C GLN A 41 -97.30 -16.31 63.64
N MET A 42 -97.17 -16.76 64.89
CA MET A 42 -95.96 -16.55 65.69
C MET A 42 -94.76 -17.25 65.05
N ALA A 43 -94.89 -18.51 64.63
CA ALA A 43 -93.82 -19.27 63.99
C ALA A 43 -93.42 -18.69 62.62
N GLU A 44 -94.38 -18.19 61.83
CA GLU A 44 -94.11 -17.50 60.57
C GLU A 44 -93.39 -16.18 60.79
N ARG A 45 -93.80 -15.39 61.80
CA ARG A 45 -93.10 -14.16 62.18
C ARG A 45 -91.68 -14.44 62.70
N GLU A 46 -91.51 -15.47 63.51
CA GLU A 46 -90.19 -15.92 63.97
C GLU A 46 -89.30 -16.36 62.81
N ARG A 47 -89.85 -17.12 61.85
CA ARG A 47 -89.12 -17.57 60.66
C ARG A 47 -88.78 -16.41 59.72
N ALA A 48 -89.70 -15.49 59.48
CA ALA A 48 -89.46 -14.30 58.68
C ALA A 48 -88.36 -13.42 59.29
N SER A 49 -88.45 -13.18 60.60
CA SER A 49 -87.44 -12.47 61.38
C SER A 49 -86.07 -13.18 61.33
N ALA A 50 -86.03 -14.51 61.43
CA ALA A 50 -84.79 -15.29 61.33
C ALA A 50 -84.14 -15.20 59.94
N VAL A 51 -84.94 -15.22 58.86
CA VAL A 51 -84.43 -15.05 57.48
C VAL A 51 -83.93 -13.63 57.26
N GLU A 52 -84.66 -12.63 57.73
CA GLU A 52 -84.24 -11.23 57.63
C GLU A 52 -82.93 -10.98 58.39
N ALA A 53 -82.80 -11.53 59.60
CA ALA A 53 -81.56 -11.50 60.37
C ALA A 53 -80.40 -12.19 59.64
N ALA A 54 -80.63 -13.37 59.04
CA ALA A 54 -79.60 -14.08 58.28
C ALA A 54 -79.16 -13.32 57.02
N VAL A 55 -80.10 -12.67 56.30
CA VAL A 55 -79.78 -11.83 55.13
C VAL A 55 -79.03 -10.57 55.55
N ALA A 56 -79.42 -9.93 56.65
CA ALA A 56 -78.71 -8.78 57.19
C ALA A 56 -77.28 -9.15 57.59
N GLN A 57 -77.10 -10.29 58.27
CA GLN A 57 -75.79 -10.80 58.66
C GLN A 57 -74.91 -11.14 57.45
N ALA A 58 -75.45 -11.82 56.44
CA ALA A 58 -74.72 -12.12 55.20
C ALA A 58 -74.33 -10.85 54.42
N ARG A 59 -75.20 -9.82 54.41
CA ARG A 59 -74.88 -8.51 53.81
C ARG A 59 -73.76 -7.81 54.58
N GLN A 60 -73.78 -7.86 55.90
CA GLN A 60 -72.73 -7.28 56.73
C GLN A 60 -71.40 -7.98 56.50
N GLU A 61 -71.37 -9.31 56.50
CA GLU A 61 -70.17 -10.11 56.22
C GLU A 61 -69.59 -9.81 54.82
N ALA A 62 -70.45 -9.69 53.80
CA ALA A 62 -70.02 -9.32 52.45
C ALA A 62 -69.45 -7.89 52.37
N GLN A 63 -70.04 -6.94 53.11
CA GLN A 63 -69.52 -5.57 53.21
C GLN A 63 -68.15 -5.54 53.90
N GLU A 64 -67.97 -6.32 54.98
CA GLU A 64 -66.69 -6.43 55.69
C GLU A 64 -65.60 -7.07 54.82
N LEU A 65 -65.92 -8.12 54.06
CA LEU A 65 -64.99 -8.74 53.10
C LEU A 65 -64.57 -7.77 51.99
N ALA A 66 -65.53 -7.07 51.38
CA ALA A 66 -65.25 -6.07 50.35
C ALA A 66 -64.42 -4.89 50.88
N ALA A 67 -64.63 -4.50 52.15
CA ALA A 67 -63.80 -3.48 52.80
C ALA A 67 -62.35 -3.96 52.99
N ARG A 68 -62.16 -5.20 53.45
CA ARG A 68 -60.82 -5.81 53.61
C ARG A 68 -60.08 -5.93 52.28
N GLU A 69 -60.75 -6.41 51.23
CA GLU A 69 -60.13 -6.53 49.89
C GLU A 69 -59.73 -5.15 49.32
N ARG A 70 -60.56 -4.12 49.53
CA ARG A 70 -60.22 -2.75 49.12
C ARG A 70 -59.01 -2.22 49.86
N GLU A 71 -58.92 -2.46 51.16
CA GLU A 71 -57.78 -2.05 51.98
C GLU A 71 -56.49 -2.77 51.54
N GLU A 72 -56.54 -4.08 51.27
CA GLU A 72 -55.40 -4.83 50.75
C GLU A 72 -54.94 -4.33 49.37
N LEU A 73 -55.88 -4.07 48.46
CA LEU A 73 -55.59 -3.53 47.13
C LEU A 73 -54.96 -2.13 47.23
N GLN A 74 -55.50 -1.27 48.08
CA GLN A 74 -54.94 0.07 48.32
C GLN A 74 -53.53 -0.02 48.94
N GLY A 75 -53.31 -0.98 49.84
CA GLY A 75 -52.00 -1.32 50.39
C GLY A 75 -50.99 -1.77 49.34
N ARG A 76 -51.39 -2.64 48.40
CA ARG A 76 -50.52 -3.06 47.28
C ARG A 76 -50.19 -1.92 46.34
N LEU A 77 -51.21 -1.15 45.91
CA LEU A 77 -51.02 -0.03 44.98
C LEU A 77 -50.09 1.05 45.57
N SER A 78 -50.23 1.35 46.86
CA SER A 78 -49.37 2.32 47.54
C SER A 78 -47.91 1.86 47.62
N LYS A 79 -47.66 0.56 47.84
CA LYS A 79 -46.31 -0.02 47.81
C LYS A 79 -45.68 0.02 46.42
N GLU A 80 -46.44 -0.31 45.37
CA GLU A 80 -45.95 -0.24 43.99
C GLU A 80 -45.63 1.20 43.57
N LEU A 81 -46.50 2.16 43.92
CA LEU A 81 -46.26 3.58 43.67
C LEU A 81 -45.03 4.10 44.42
N ALA A 82 -44.81 3.67 45.66
CA ALA A 82 -43.62 4.01 46.44
C ALA A 82 -42.35 3.45 45.78
N GLY A 83 -42.37 2.18 45.36
CA GLY A 83 -41.25 1.55 44.66
C GLY A 83 -40.94 2.21 43.31
N ALA A 84 -41.97 2.57 42.54
CA ALA A 84 -41.80 3.28 41.28
C ALA A 84 -41.21 4.69 41.46
N ARG A 85 -41.64 5.42 42.51
CA ARG A 85 -41.08 6.74 42.85
C ARG A 85 -39.62 6.64 43.27
N GLU A 86 -39.26 5.65 44.08
CA GLU A 86 -37.88 5.44 44.51
C GLU A 86 -36.97 5.04 43.33
N ALA A 87 -37.46 4.20 42.42
CA ALA A 87 -36.74 3.84 41.20
C ALA A 87 -36.56 5.04 40.26
N SER A 88 -37.55 5.92 40.14
CA SER A 88 -37.43 7.17 39.37
C SER A 88 -36.39 8.11 39.99
N ALA A 89 -36.45 8.32 41.31
CA ALA A 89 -35.49 9.18 42.01
C ALA A 89 -34.04 8.69 41.83
N LYS A 90 -33.80 7.38 41.92
CA LYS A 90 -32.48 6.77 41.67
C LYS A 90 -32.00 7.02 40.23
N LYS A 91 -32.89 6.90 39.24
CA LYS A 91 -32.56 7.19 37.84
C LYS A 91 -32.28 8.68 37.60
N ASP A 92 -33.05 9.56 38.26
CA ASP A 92 -32.85 11.01 38.16
C ASP A 92 -31.50 11.42 38.76
N GLU A 93 -31.09 10.83 39.91
CA GLU A 93 -29.76 11.03 40.49
C GLU A 93 -28.63 10.54 39.57
N GLU A 94 -28.80 9.36 38.95
CA GLU A 94 -27.83 8.80 38.01
C GLU A 94 -27.71 9.67 36.73
N LEU A 95 -28.82 10.18 36.21
CA LEU A 95 -28.84 11.12 35.08
C LEU A 95 -28.12 12.43 35.40
N VAL A 96 -28.30 12.96 36.61
CA VAL A 96 -27.58 14.16 37.06
C VAL A 96 -26.08 13.90 37.12
N ARG A 97 -25.66 12.74 37.65
CA ARG A 97 -24.23 12.36 37.67
C ARG A 97 -23.64 12.23 36.28
N LEU A 98 -24.29 11.48 35.39
CA LEU A 98 -23.82 11.28 34.02
C LEU A 98 -23.73 12.61 33.25
N ARG A 99 -24.71 13.51 33.43
CA ARG A 99 -24.65 14.85 32.81
C ARG A 99 -23.44 15.65 33.31
N ALA A 100 -23.15 15.61 34.60
CA ALA A 100 -21.98 16.30 35.17
C ALA A 100 -20.65 15.71 34.69
N GLU A 101 -20.56 14.39 34.46
CA GLU A 101 -19.38 13.75 33.88
C GLU A 101 -19.19 14.14 32.40
N VAL A 102 -20.27 14.18 31.63
CA VAL A 102 -20.23 14.61 30.22
C VAL A 102 -19.79 16.07 30.11
N GLU A 103 -20.30 16.95 30.97
CA GLU A 103 -19.92 18.37 31.01
C GLU A 103 -18.43 18.54 31.36
N LYS A 104 -17.94 17.85 32.39
CA LYS A 104 -16.50 17.83 32.72
C LYS A 104 -15.64 17.30 31.57
N GLY A 105 -16.11 16.26 30.88
CA GLY A 105 -15.42 15.72 29.71
C GLY A 105 -15.35 16.73 28.55
N ALA A 106 -16.46 17.43 28.29
CA ALA A 106 -16.51 18.48 27.27
C ALA A 106 -15.55 19.64 27.57
N ASP A 107 -15.50 20.09 28.83
CA ASP A 107 -14.58 21.14 29.26
C ASP A 107 -13.11 20.73 29.13
N ALA A 108 -12.78 19.48 29.49
CA ALA A 108 -11.44 18.94 29.35
C ALA A 108 -11.00 18.87 27.88
N VAL A 109 -11.90 18.45 26.98
CA VAL A 109 -11.65 18.42 25.53
C VAL A 109 -11.48 19.83 24.97
N ALA A 110 -12.30 20.79 25.40
CA ALA A 110 -12.19 22.19 24.98
C ALA A 110 -10.84 22.79 25.40
N LEU A 111 -10.39 22.52 26.63
CA LEU A 111 -9.10 22.97 27.12
C LEU A 111 -7.93 22.34 26.35
N ALA A 112 -7.97 21.02 26.11
CA ALA A 112 -6.96 20.30 25.36
C ALA A 112 -6.85 20.80 23.91
N ARG A 113 -8.00 21.09 23.28
CA ARG A 113 -8.03 21.69 21.93
C ARG A 113 -7.40 23.08 21.92
N ALA A 114 -7.72 23.92 22.89
CA ALA A 114 -7.14 25.27 22.99
C ALA A 114 -5.62 25.25 23.23
N THR A 115 -5.10 24.27 23.98
CA THR A 115 -3.64 24.10 24.15
C THR A 115 -2.96 23.67 22.85
N VAL A 116 -3.52 22.68 22.14
CA VAL A 116 -2.98 22.21 20.86
C VAL A 116 -3.02 23.32 19.81
N GLU A 117 -4.11 24.09 19.75
CA GLU A 117 -4.21 25.23 18.82
C GLU A 117 -3.12 26.27 19.10
N ARG A 118 -2.83 26.60 20.37
CA ARG A 118 -1.74 27.51 20.73
C ARG A 118 -0.36 26.99 20.34
N GLU A 119 -0.08 25.72 20.64
CA GLU A 119 1.19 25.08 20.28
C GLU A 119 1.40 25.03 18.77
N LEU A 120 0.35 24.70 18.02
CA LEU A 120 0.38 24.73 16.56
C LEU A 120 0.66 26.13 16.03
N THR A 121 0.01 27.15 16.61
CA THR A 121 0.22 28.55 16.19
C THR A 121 1.65 29.00 16.45
N GLN A 122 2.25 28.60 17.59
CA GLN A 122 3.66 28.87 17.90
C GLN A 122 4.60 28.14 16.94
N ALA A 123 4.36 26.87 16.66
CA ALA A 123 5.18 26.09 15.74
C ALA A 123 5.15 26.65 14.31
N ILE A 124 3.98 27.13 13.85
CA ILE A 124 3.86 27.81 12.55
C ILE A 124 4.68 29.10 12.53
N ALA A 125 4.57 29.94 13.58
CA ALA A 125 5.33 31.18 13.67
C ALA A 125 6.86 30.95 13.67
N GLU A 126 7.34 29.92 14.37
CA GLU A 126 8.76 29.54 14.35
C GLU A 126 9.22 29.04 12.97
N ARG A 127 8.38 28.27 12.27
CA ARG A 127 8.68 27.83 10.90
C ARG A 127 8.76 29.00 9.93
N ASP A 128 7.82 29.93 10.01
CA ASP A 128 7.81 31.11 9.13
C ASP A 128 9.04 32.00 9.35
N GLN A 129 9.50 32.14 10.60
CA GLN A 129 10.76 32.82 10.90
C GLN A 129 11.97 32.12 10.25
N LYS A 130 12.07 30.80 10.38
CA LYS A 130 13.16 30.02 9.77
C LYS A 130 13.14 30.11 8.24
N ILE A 131 11.96 30.07 7.62
CA ILE A 131 11.80 30.24 6.18
C ILE A 131 12.29 31.63 5.75
N ALA A 132 11.91 32.68 6.48
CA ALA A 132 12.36 34.04 6.19
C ALA A 132 13.88 34.20 6.31
N GLU A 133 14.51 33.58 7.31
CA GLU A 133 15.97 33.55 7.47
C GLU A 133 16.66 32.81 6.32
N GLN A 134 16.16 31.63 5.95
CA GLN A 134 16.71 30.85 4.84
C GLN A 134 16.58 31.58 3.49
N GLN A 135 15.45 32.25 3.25
CA GLN A 135 15.25 33.06 2.05
C GLN A 135 16.24 34.24 1.98
N ARG A 136 16.51 34.91 3.10
CA ARG A 136 17.54 35.97 3.15
C ARG A 136 18.93 35.42 2.84
N ALA A 137 19.31 34.29 3.44
CA ALA A 137 20.60 33.66 3.20
C ALA A 137 20.78 33.24 1.73
N LEU A 138 19.71 32.73 1.09
CA LEU A 138 19.73 32.38 -0.34
C LEU A 138 19.91 33.61 -1.24
N LEU A 139 19.23 34.72 -0.93
CA LEU A 139 19.39 35.98 -1.67
C LEU A 139 20.81 36.54 -1.55
N GLU A 140 21.39 36.51 -0.35
CA GLU A 140 22.77 36.95 -0.10
C GLU A 140 23.79 36.05 -0.82
N ALA A 141 23.59 34.73 -0.78
CA ALA A 141 24.44 33.78 -1.51
C ALA A 141 24.36 33.98 -3.03
N GLY A 142 23.15 34.20 -3.57
CA GLY A 142 22.95 34.50 -4.99
C GLY A 142 23.66 35.79 -5.42
N ALA A 143 23.52 36.86 -4.64
CA ALA A 143 24.20 38.13 -4.91
C ALA A 143 25.73 38.00 -4.82
N ALA A 144 26.25 37.18 -3.89
CA ALA A 144 27.68 36.91 -3.78
C ALA A 144 28.22 36.13 -4.99
N GLN A 145 27.47 35.14 -5.47
CA GLN A 145 27.83 34.37 -6.66
C GLN A 145 27.83 35.24 -7.92
N GLU A 146 26.85 36.11 -8.09
CA GLU A 146 26.77 37.02 -9.24
C GLU A 146 27.95 38.02 -9.25
N ARG A 147 28.33 38.56 -8.08
CA ARG A 147 29.54 39.39 -7.95
C ARG A 147 30.80 38.61 -8.31
N ALA A 148 30.95 37.39 -7.80
CA ALA A 148 32.11 36.54 -8.09
C ALA A 148 32.23 36.22 -9.58
N LEU A 149 31.10 35.94 -10.27
CA LEU A 149 31.07 35.72 -11.72
C LEU A 149 31.44 37.00 -12.48
N SER A 150 30.92 38.16 -12.07
CA SER A 150 31.28 39.44 -12.69
C SER A 150 32.77 39.79 -12.51
N GLU A 151 33.34 39.52 -11.34
CA GLU A 151 34.78 39.71 -11.09
C GLU A 151 35.63 38.72 -11.88
N ALA A 152 35.21 37.46 -11.99
CA ALA A 152 35.89 36.47 -12.81
C ALA A 152 35.84 36.83 -14.30
N ALA A 153 34.71 37.35 -14.79
CA ALA A 153 34.55 37.79 -16.16
C ALA A 153 35.43 39.00 -16.50
N THR A 154 35.54 39.99 -15.60
CA THR A 154 36.41 41.15 -15.81
C THR A 154 37.89 40.79 -15.77
N LYS A 155 38.30 39.90 -14.84
CA LYS A 155 39.67 39.35 -14.82
C LYS A 155 39.99 38.57 -16.10
N GLY A 156 39.10 37.68 -16.52
CA GLY A 156 39.26 36.91 -17.75
C GLY A 156 39.37 37.80 -19.00
N ALA A 157 38.56 38.86 -19.08
CA ALA A 157 38.64 39.83 -20.19
C ALA A 157 39.97 40.60 -20.20
N SER A 158 40.50 40.98 -19.04
CA SER A 158 41.82 41.63 -18.94
C SER A 158 42.95 40.69 -19.35
N GLU A 159 42.94 39.45 -18.85
CA GLU A 159 43.94 38.44 -19.21
C GLU A 159 43.93 38.11 -20.70
N LEU A 160 42.74 38.03 -21.32
CA LEU A 160 42.60 37.82 -22.76
C LEU A 160 43.20 39.00 -23.54
N ALA A 161 42.89 40.24 -23.15
CA ALA A 161 43.43 41.42 -23.79
C ALA A 161 44.97 41.51 -23.69
N ASP A 162 45.54 41.09 -22.56
CA ASP A 162 47.00 41.04 -22.40
C ASP A 162 47.64 39.91 -23.23
N ARG A 163 46.97 38.76 -23.35
CA ARG A 163 47.42 37.67 -24.25
C ARG A 163 47.37 38.09 -25.70
N ASP A 164 46.30 38.75 -26.14
CA ASP A 164 46.15 39.25 -27.52
C ASP A 164 47.24 40.28 -27.86
N ARG A 165 47.55 41.19 -26.92
CA ARG A 165 48.69 42.12 -27.06
C ARG A 165 50.01 41.38 -27.23
N ARG A 166 50.23 40.33 -26.42
CA ARG A 166 51.49 39.55 -26.48
C ARG A 166 51.60 38.76 -27.78
N VAL A 167 50.50 38.19 -28.27
CA VAL A 167 50.45 37.52 -29.57
C VAL A 167 50.80 38.51 -30.68
N ALA A 168 50.17 39.68 -30.71
CA ALA A 168 50.48 40.71 -31.71
C ALA A 168 51.95 41.16 -31.68
N GLU A 169 52.54 41.30 -30.49
CA GLU A 169 53.95 41.62 -30.32
C GLU A 169 54.87 40.52 -30.87
N LEU A 170 54.59 39.25 -30.55
CA LEU A 170 55.36 38.11 -31.04
C LEU A 170 55.22 37.93 -32.56
N GLU A 171 54.03 38.13 -33.12
CA GLU A 171 53.82 38.12 -34.57
C GLU A 171 54.62 39.20 -35.28
N ALA A 172 54.67 40.42 -34.71
CA ALA A 172 55.49 41.49 -35.25
C ALA A 172 57.00 41.15 -35.19
N GLN A 173 57.47 40.54 -34.11
CA GLN A 173 58.85 40.08 -33.97
C GLN A 173 59.21 38.97 -34.98
N ILE A 174 58.32 38.00 -35.18
CA ILE A 174 58.52 36.92 -36.16
C ILE A 174 58.61 37.53 -37.57
N LYS A 175 57.67 38.41 -37.93
CA LYS A 175 57.67 39.07 -39.25
C LYS A 175 58.93 39.91 -39.49
N ALA A 176 59.39 40.64 -38.47
CA ALA A 176 60.65 41.38 -38.55
C ALA A 176 61.84 40.44 -38.75
N ARG A 177 61.90 39.32 -38.02
CA ARG A 177 62.97 38.31 -38.14
C ARG A 177 62.96 37.60 -39.49
N GLU A 178 61.79 37.28 -40.02
CA GLU A 178 61.63 36.72 -41.37
C GLU A 178 62.15 37.70 -42.44
N SER A 179 61.80 39.00 -42.31
CA SER A 179 62.29 40.02 -43.24
C SER A 179 63.81 40.18 -43.17
N ALA A 180 64.39 40.19 -41.97
CA ALA A 180 65.84 40.27 -41.76
C ALA A 180 66.55 39.03 -42.33
N PHE A 181 66.05 37.84 -42.05
CA PHE A 181 66.59 36.59 -42.59
C PHE A 181 66.51 36.53 -44.12
N SER A 182 65.41 37.02 -44.70
CA SER A 182 65.26 37.09 -46.16
C SER A 182 66.27 38.05 -46.80
N ALA A 183 66.55 39.19 -46.17
CA ALA A 183 67.53 40.16 -46.62
C ALA A 183 68.97 39.63 -46.49
N GLU A 184 69.29 38.97 -45.37
CA GLU A 184 70.58 38.33 -45.14
C GLU A 184 70.85 37.21 -46.15
N LYS A 185 69.84 36.38 -46.44
CA LYS A 185 69.93 35.36 -47.48
C LYS A 185 70.14 35.97 -48.87
N ALA A 186 69.44 37.05 -49.20
CA ALA A 186 69.60 37.73 -50.49
C ALA A 186 71.02 38.32 -50.65
N LEU A 187 71.56 38.92 -49.59
CA LEU A 187 72.93 39.44 -49.58
C LEU A 187 73.96 38.31 -49.75
N ALA A 188 73.82 37.22 -48.98
CA ALA A 188 74.73 36.08 -49.06
C ALA A 188 74.72 35.41 -50.45
N VAL A 189 73.55 35.35 -51.11
CA VAL A 189 73.45 34.86 -52.49
C VAL A 189 74.15 35.81 -53.46
N SER A 190 73.97 37.13 -53.31
CA SER A 190 74.63 38.13 -54.16
C SER A 190 76.16 38.10 -54.02
N GLU A 191 76.67 37.99 -52.79
CA GLU A 191 78.11 37.90 -52.54
C GLU A 191 78.70 36.61 -53.13
N ALA A 192 77.97 35.50 -53.03
CA ALA A 192 78.37 34.23 -53.64
C ALA A 192 78.36 34.27 -55.17
N THR A 193 77.36 34.92 -55.80
CA THR A 193 77.32 35.08 -57.26
C THR A 193 78.44 35.98 -57.76
N ASP A 194 78.70 37.10 -57.09
CA ASP A 194 79.79 38.02 -57.47
C ASP A 194 81.16 37.36 -57.34
N ALA A 195 81.36 36.52 -56.32
CA ALA A 195 82.58 35.73 -56.15
C ALA A 195 82.75 34.69 -57.27
N GLN A 196 81.66 34.03 -57.70
CA GLN A 196 81.71 33.09 -58.82
C GLN A 196 81.97 33.80 -60.16
N GLU A 197 81.35 34.95 -60.41
CA GLU A 197 81.57 35.73 -61.64
C GLU A 197 83.03 36.20 -61.77
N LYS A 198 83.64 36.66 -60.66
CA LYS A 198 85.08 36.99 -60.63
C LYS A 198 85.94 35.76 -60.94
N ARG A 199 85.62 34.61 -60.35
CA ARG A 199 86.33 33.34 -60.60
C ARG A 199 86.22 32.91 -62.07
N ILE A 200 85.04 33.07 -62.69
CA ILE A 200 84.82 32.77 -64.10
C ILE A 200 85.64 33.73 -64.97
N ALA A 201 85.63 35.03 -64.68
CA ALA A 201 86.40 36.02 -65.43
C ALA A 201 87.92 35.78 -65.35
N GLU A 202 88.44 35.38 -64.18
CA GLU A 202 89.84 34.97 -64.01
C GLU A 202 90.17 33.75 -64.87
N LEU A 203 89.35 32.69 -64.80
CA LEU A 203 89.53 31.48 -65.61
C LEU A 203 89.45 31.75 -67.12
N GLU A 204 88.57 32.64 -67.55
CA GLU A 204 88.49 33.08 -68.95
C GLU A 204 89.73 33.87 -69.39
N GLY A 205 90.28 34.71 -68.50
CA GLY A 205 91.54 35.42 -68.71
C GLY A 205 92.72 34.46 -68.87
N ASP A 206 92.84 33.49 -67.96
CA ASP A 206 93.87 32.44 -68.01
C ASP A 206 93.74 31.60 -69.28
N LEU A 207 92.53 31.24 -69.68
CA LEU A 207 92.27 30.49 -70.92
C LEU A 207 92.67 31.29 -72.17
N ARG A 208 92.39 32.61 -72.20
CA ARG A 208 92.81 33.49 -73.30
C ARG A 208 94.33 33.61 -73.36
N ALA A 209 95.00 33.76 -72.21
CA ALA A 209 96.45 33.80 -72.13
C ALA A 209 97.08 32.48 -72.62
N ALA A 210 96.57 31.34 -72.17
CA ALA A 210 97.00 30.02 -72.61
C ALA A 210 96.79 29.81 -74.13
N LYS A 211 95.66 30.28 -74.69
CA LYS A 211 95.41 30.23 -76.14
C LYS A 211 96.38 31.11 -76.94
N LEU A 212 96.69 32.31 -76.44
CA LEU A 212 97.65 33.21 -77.09
C LEU A 212 99.06 32.61 -77.09
N GLU A 213 99.45 32.00 -75.97
CA GLU A 213 100.74 31.30 -75.84
C GLU A 213 100.82 30.11 -76.80
N GLN A 214 99.75 29.31 -76.89
CA GLN A 214 99.64 28.23 -77.88
C GLN A 214 99.73 28.77 -79.31
N GLN A 215 99.06 29.88 -79.65
CA GLN A 215 99.15 30.50 -80.98
C GLN A 215 100.56 30.99 -81.29
N ARG A 216 101.27 31.59 -80.32
CA ARG A 216 102.68 31.99 -80.49
C ARG A 216 103.56 30.77 -80.75
N ARG A 217 103.38 29.70 -79.97
CA ARG A 217 104.12 28.44 -80.12
C ARG A 217 103.86 27.78 -81.47
N VAL A 218 102.62 27.81 -81.96
CA VAL A 218 102.26 27.37 -83.31
C VAL A 218 102.95 28.24 -84.37
N SER A 219 102.90 29.57 -84.25
CA SER A 219 103.55 30.48 -85.21
C SER A 219 105.08 30.33 -85.23
N GLU A 220 105.69 30.05 -84.08
CA GLU A 220 107.13 29.83 -83.94
C GLU A 220 107.54 28.48 -84.56
N LEU A 221 106.74 27.42 -84.34
CA LEU A 221 106.91 26.14 -85.01
C LEU A 221 106.69 26.25 -86.53
N GLU A 222 105.73 27.04 -87.00
CA GLU A 222 105.50 27.31 -88.43
C GLU A 222 106.67 28.07 -89.07
N ALA A 223 107.26 29.04 -88.37
CA ALA A 223 108.47 29.74 -88.83
C ALA A 223 109.69 28.82 -88.86
N GLN A 224 109.84 27.95 -87.85
CA GLN A 224 110.89 26.92 -87.83
C GLN A 224 110.70 25.89 -88.96
N LEU A 225 109.47 25.51 -89.29
CA LEU A 225 109.15 24.61 -90.40
C LEU A 225 109.46 25.25 -91.76
N LYS A 226 109.08 26.52 -92.00
CA LYS A 226 109.45 27.24 -93.24
C LYS A 226 110.96 27.41 -93.40
N ALA A 227 111.69 27.67 -92.32
CA ALA A 227 113.15 27.72 -92.34
C ALA A 227 113.77 26.34 -92.63
N ARG A 228 113.21 25.26 -92.06
CA ARG A 228 113.62 23.88 -92.34
C ARG A 228 113.28 23.43 -93.77
N GLU A 229 112.14 23.84 -94.33
CA GLU A 229 111.75 23.50 -95.71
C GLU A 229 112.69 24.12 -96.75
N SER A 230 113.17 25.35 -96.52
CA SER A 230 114.18 25.99 -97.39
C SER A 230 115.58 25.35 -97.31
N ALA A 231 115.88 24.61 -96.23
CA ALA A 231 117.14 23.86 -96.05
C ALA A 231 117.02 22.36 -96.43
N PHE A 232 115.80 21.81 -96.47
CA PHE A 232 115.52 20.39 -96.73
C PHE A 232 115.49 20.01 -98.23
N VAL A 233 115.43 21.00 -99.13
CA VAL A 233 115.60 20.78 -100.59
C VAL A 233 117.07 20.46 -100.95
N THR A 234 118.03 20.75 -100.07
CA THR A 234 119.47 20.55 -100.32
C THR A 234 120.10 19.33 -99.64
N GLU A 235 119.38 18.57 -98.81
CA GLU A 235 119.99 17.47 -98.03
C GLU A 235 119.29 16.11 -98.10
N LYS A 236 118.21 15.98 -98.89
CA LYS A 236 117.51 14.69 -99.11
C LYS A 236 118.03 13.93 -100.33
N ALA A 237 119.35 13.75 -100.42
CA ALA A 237 120.00 12.84 -101.35
C ALA A 237 120.95 11.83 -100.67
N LEU A 238 121.09 11.82 -99.33
CA LEU A 238 121.93 10.84 -98.64
C LEU A 238 121.32 10.41 -97.30
N ALA A 239 121.14 9.09 -97.16
CA ALA A 239 121.02 8.37 -95.88
C ALA A 239 119.63 8.27 -95.20
N VAL A 240 118.64 7.90 -96.00
CA VAL A 240 117.60 6.92 -95.61
C VAL A 240 118.25 5.54 -95.36
N SER A 241 119.13 5.40 -94.35
CA SER A 241 119.90 4.14 -94.19
C SER A 241 120.24 3.71 -92.76
N LYS A 242 119.64 4.28 -91.71
CA LYS A 242 119.74 3.74 -90.33
C LYS A 242 118.43 4.00 -89.56
N ALA A 243 117.39 3.19 -89.82
CA ALA A 243 116.96 2.08 -88.95
C ALA A 243 116.26 2.58 -87.66
N THR A 244 114.92 2.65 -87.54
CA THR A 244 113.93 1.56 -87.33
C THR A 244 114.46 0.38 -86.48
N GLY A 245 114.11 0.35 -85.19
CA GLY A 245 114.53 -0.74 -84.30
C GLY A 245 113.88 -0.85 -82.90
N GLU A 246 113.07 0.09 -82.39
CA GLU A 246 112.67 0.07 -80.96
C GLU A 246 111.19 0.38 -80.71
N GLN A 247 110.26 -0.41 -81.28
CA GLN A 247 108.83 -0.37 -80.89
C GLN A 247 108.20 -1.73 -80.59
N GLY A 248 108.98 -2.82 -80.54
CA GLY A 248 108.47 -4.17 -80.24
C GLY A 248 108.29 -4.49 -78.75
N GLU A 249 109.00 -3.82 -77.84
CA GLU A 249 109.12 -4.28 -76.43
C GLU A 249 108.09 -3.68 -75.46
N ARG A 250 107.41 -2.58 -75.82
CA ARG A 250 106.49 -1.86 -74.90
C ARG A 250 105.09 -2.48 -74.77
N LEU A 251 104.70 -3.40 -75.65
CA LEU A 251 103.34 -3.98 -75.65
C LEU A 251 103.17 -5.14 -74.67
N VAL A 252 104.24 -5.83 -74.27
CA VAL A 252 104.14 -7.03 -73.41
C VAL A 252 104.04 -6.70 -71.92
N ALA A 253 104.53 -5.53 -71.48
CA ALA A 253 104.51 -5.14 -70.07
C ALA A 253 103.11 -4.76 -69.54
N LEU A 254 102.26 -4.16 -70.39
CA LEU A 254 100.94 -3.64 -69.99
C LEU A 254 99.87 -4.72 -69.76
N GLU A 255 100.02 -5.91 -70.33
CA GLU A 255 99.05 -7.01 -70.14
C GLU A 255 99.20 -7.73 -68.80
N GLY A 256 100.37 -7.65 -68.15
CA GLY A 256 100.64 -8.25 -66.85
C GLY A 256 99.94 -7.52 -65.70
N ASP A 257 100.01 -6.19 -65.70
CA ASP A 257 99.50 -5.34 -64.60
C ASP A 257 97.97 -5.38 -64.49
N LEU A 258 97.26 -5.60 -65.60
CA LEU A 258 95.80 -5.68 -65.64
C LEU A 258 95.24 -6.96 -64.99
N ARG A 259 96.03 -8.05 -64.96
CA ARG A 259 95.61 -9.33 -64.37
C ARG A 259 95.77 -9.34 -62.84
N ALA A 260 96.81 -8.67 -62.32
CA ALA A 260 97.05 -8.58 -60.88
C ALA A 260 95.95 -7.81 -60.14
N ALA A 261 95.52 -6.67 -60.68
CA ALA A 261 94.50 -5.81 -60.05
C ALA A 261 93.09 -6.46 -59.98
N LYS A 262 92.76 -7.41 -60.86
CA LYS A 262 91.47 -8.11 -60.83
C LYS A 262 91.36 -9.13 -59.70
N LEU A 263 92.45 -9.85 -59.44
CA LEU A 263 92.51 -10.89 -58.41
C LEU A 263 92.42 -10.32 -56.99
N GLU A 264 93.03 -9.16 -56.73
CA GLU A 264 92.93 -8.49 -55.43
C GLU A 264 91.49 -8.02 -55.13
N ARG A 265 90.76 -7.56 -56.16
CA ARG A 265 89.39 -7.07 -55.98
C ARG A 265 88.41 -8.20 -55.61
N GLU A 266 88.57 -9.38 -56.21
CA GLU A 266 87.73 -10.55 -55.90
C GLU A 266 87.97 -11.08 -54.47
N GLN A 267 89.21 -11.02 -53.96
CA GLN A 267 89.51 -11.44 -52.59
C GLN A 267 88.88 -10.53 -51.54
N ILE A 268 88.83 -9.21 -51.78
CA ILE A 268 88.21 -8.25 -50.87
C ILE A 268 86.69 -8.40 -50.84
N GLU A 269 86.03 -8.61 -51.99
CA GLU A 269 84.58 -8.83 -52.05
C GLU A 269 84.14 -10.11 -51.32
N ALA A 270 84.93 -11.19 -51.42
CA ALA A 270 84.64 -12.45 -50.73
C ALA A 270 84.73 -12.31 -49.19
N SER A 271 85.73 -11.58 -48.70
CA SER A 271 85.94 -11.28 -47.28
C SER A 271 84.77 -10.48 -46.68
N LEU A 272 84.33 -9.40 -47.37
CA LEU A 272 83.24 -8.56 -46.91
C LEU A 272 81.91 -9.32 -46.82
N ARG A 273 81.64 -10.22 -47.78
CA ARG A 273 80.43 -11.05 -47.76
C ARG A 273 80.37 -12.00 -46.56
N GLN A 274 81.51 -12.54 -46.15
CA GLN A 274 81.58 -13.46 -45.02
C GLN A 274 81.30 -12.76 -43.68
N GLN A 275 81.82 -11.54 -43.50
CA GLN A 275 81.57 -10.73 -42.29
C GLN A 275 80.09 -10.29 -42.16
N MET A 276 79.45 -9.95 -43.27
CA MET A 276 78.03 -9.55 -43.25
C MET A 276 77.10 -10.71 -42.88
N ALA A 277 77.40 -11.93 -43.36
CA ALA A 277 76.59 -13.12 -43.05
C ALA A 277 76.65 -13.54 -41.57
N GLU A 278 77.78 -13.33 -40.89
CA GLU A 278 77.91 -13.61 -39.45
C GLU A 278 77.13 -12.59 -38.60
N GLN A 279 77.10 -11.31 -39.00
CA GLN A 279 76.32 -10.30 -38.30
C GLN A 279 74.80 -10.54 -38.39
N GLU A 280 74.28 -11.00 -39.53
CA GLU A 280 72.86 -11.31 -39.67
C GLU A 280 72.42 -12.44 -38.74
N ARG A 281 73.21 -13.52 -38.65
CA ARG A 281 72.90 -14.66 -37.76
C ARG A 281 72.85 -14.28 -36.28
N PHE A 282 73.74 -13.39 -35.83
CA PHE A 282 73.75 -12.92 -34.44
C PHE A 282 72.52 -12.06 -34.10
N LYS A 283 72.06 -11.23 -35.06
CA LYS A 283 70.85 -10.42 -34.91
C LYS A 283 69.60 -11.30 -34.85
N ASP A 284 69.48 -12.29 -35.73
CA ASP A 284 68.32 -13.20 -35.77
C ASP A 284 68.16 -13.99 -34.46
N GLN A 285 69.27 -14.40 -33.86
CA GLN A 285 69.24 -15.14 -32.58
C GLN A 285 68.81 -14.23 -31.42
N THR A 286 69.25 -12.97 -31.41
CA THR A 286 68.85 -11.99 -30.40
C THR A 286 67.36 -11.62 -30.49
N ILE A 287 66.79 -11.62 -31.71
CA ILE A 287 65.37 -11.33 -31.92
C ILE A 287 64.52 -12.47 -31.34
N ARG A 288 64.86 -13.74 -31.63
CA ARG A 288 64.15 -14.91 -31.09
C ARG A 288 64.09 -14.94 -29.57
N ASP A 289 65.22 -14.72 -28.90
CA ASP A 289 65.27 -14.76 -27.44
C ASP A 289 64.36 -13.67 -26.81
N ARG A 290 64.24 -12.51 -27.48
CA ARG A 290 63.34 -11.42 -27.04
C ARG A 290 61.87 -11.70 -27.35
N GLU A 291 61.57 -12.37 -28.46
CA GLU A 291 60.20 -12.77 -28.80
C GLU A 291 59.63 -13.80 -27.79
N ASP A 292 60.44 -14.78 -27.39
CA ASP A 292 60.06 -15.80 -26.39
C ASP A 292 59.78 -15.19 -24.99
N GLU A 293 60.51 -14.14 -24.61
CA GLU A 293 60.30 -13.44 -23.34
C GLU A 293 59.03 -12.56 -23.36
N ILE A 294 58.71 -11.95 -24.51
CA ILE A 294 57.45 -11.22 -24.73
C ILE A 294 56.26 -12.18 -24.61
N GLU A 295 56.36 -13.40 -25.15
CA GLU A 295 55.27 -14.38 -25.11
C GLU A 295 54.98 -14.89 -23.69
N ARG A 296 56.02 -15.09 -22.87
CA ARG A 296 55.85 -15.45 -21.44
C ARG A 296 55.17 -14.33 -20.63
N LEU A 297 55.58 -13.08 -20.83
CA LEU A 297 55.00 -11.92 -20.15
C LEU A 297 53.54 -11.68 -20.58
N ARG A 298 53.20 -11.91 -21.85
CA ARG A 298 51.81 -11.86 -22.34
C ARG A 298 50.92 -12.89 -21.64
N ASN A 299 51.38 -14.14 -21.51
CA ASN A 299 50.61 -15.21 -20.88
C ASN A 299 50.39 -15.02 -19.37
N GLN A 300 51.34 -14.42 -18.64
CA GLN A 300 51.15 -14.06 -17.23
C GLN A 300 50.14 -12.92 -17.04
N ARG A 301 50.14 -11.92 -17.94
CA ARG A 301 49.20 -10.79 -17.89
C ARG A 301 47.75 -11.21 -18.15
N ALA A 302 47.53 -12.15 -19.07
CA ALA A 302 46.20 -12.61 -19.47
C ALA A 302 45.42 -13.39 -18.37
N ARG A 303 46.11 -14.07 -17.43
CA ARG A 303 45.45 -14.83 -16.36
C ARG A 303 45.06 -14.00 -15.13
N LEU A 304 45.72 -12.87 -14.89
CA LEU A 304 45.41 -11.96 -13.77
C LEU A 304 44.39 -10.87 -14.17
N SER A 305 44.20 -10.59 -15.47
CA SER A 305 43.34 -9.48 -15.93
C SER A 305 41.86 -9.81 -16.07
N THR A 306 41.45 -11.06 -16.33
CA THR A 306 40.03 -11.42 -16.58
C THR A 306 39.12 -11.22 -15.36
N LYS A 307 39.62 -11.44 -14.14
CA LYS A 307 38.86 -11.12 -12.91
C LYS A 307 38.88 -9.63 -12.57
N LEU A 308 40.02 -8.98 -12.79
CA LEU A 308 40.15 -7.54 -12.52
C LEU A 308 39.28 -6.71 -13.47
N ILE A 309 39.16 -7.07 -14.75
CA ILE A 309 38.42 -6.29 -15.74
C ILE A 309 36.90 -6.31 -15.49
N GLY A 310 36.32 -7.45 -15.09
CA GLY A 310 34.92 -7.52 -14.65
C GLY A 310 34.66 -6.71 -13.38
N GLU A 311 35.52 -6.86 -12.36
CA GLU A 311 35.46 -6.08 -11.12
C GLU A 311 35.69 -4.57 -11.37
N THR A 312 36.52 -4.19 -12.35
CA THR A 312 36.78 -2.77 -12.65
C THR A 312 35.59 -2.03 -13.22
N LEU A 313 34.73 -2.69 -14.00
CA LEU A 313 33.54 -2.03 -14.57
C LEU A 313 32.51 -1.75 -13.48
N GLU A 314 32.26 -2.75 -12.63
CA GLU A 314 31.37 -2.63 -11.47
C GLU A 314 31.86 -1.57 -10.49
N GLN A 315 33.15 -1.62 -10.12
CA GLN A 315 33.78 -0.62 -9.26
C GLN A 315 33.75 0.78 -9.89
N HIS A 316 33.93 0.88 -11.21
CA HIS A 316 33.86 2.16 -11.92
C HIS A 316 32.47 2.78 -11.83
N CYS A 317 31.42 2.03 -12.14
CA CYS A 317 30.03 2.51 -12.02
C CYS A 317 29.68 2.88 -10.56
N GLU A 318 30.14 2.09 -9.59
CA GLU A 318 29.93 2.37 -8.16
C GLU A 318 30.66 3.65 -7.69
N MET A 319 31.91 3.86 -8.13
CA MET A 319 32.65 5.08 -7.84
C MET A 319 32.02 6.31 -8.50
N GLU A 320 31.60 6.21 -9.76
CA GLU A 320 30.92 7.31 -10.46
C GLU A 320 29.59 7.64 -9.78
N PHE A 321 28.80 6.63 -9.38
CA PHE A 321 27.58 6.85 -8.61
C PHE A 321 27.87 7.60 -7.30
N ASN A 322 28.83 7.12 -6.51
CA ASN A 322 29.18 7.73 -5.23
C ASN A 322 29.71 9.17 -5.37
N ARG A 323 30.39 9.50 -6.49
CA ARG A 323 30.80 10.88 -6.79
C ARG A 323 29.61 11.80 -7.02
N TRP A 324 28.57 11.32 -7.71
CA TRP A 324 27.36 12.10 -8.02
C TRP A 324 26.32 12.08 -6.89
N ARG A 325 26.44 11.14 -5.94
CA ARG A 325 25.48 10.92 -4.85
C ARG A 325 25.16 12.18 -4.06
N SER A 326 26.17 12.96 -3.67
CA SER A 326 25.99 14.19 -2.88
C SER A 326 25.35 15.34 -3.67
N LEU A 327 25.54 15.36 -4.99
CA LEU A 327 25.13 16.47 -5.86
C LEU A 327 23.71 16.30 -6.39
N GLY A 328 23.28 15.07 -6.70
CA GLY A 328 22.01 14.83 -7.40
C GLY A 328 21.16 13.67 -6.89
N PHE A 329 21.67 12.81 -6.01
CA PHE A 329 20.98 11.57 -5.59
C PHE A 329 20.95 11.41 -4.07
N ARG A 330 20.36 12.38 -3.36
CA ARG A 330 20.41 12.48 -1.89
C ARG A 330 19.69 11.33 -1.17
N GLY A 331 18.57 10.86 -1.72
CA GLY A 331 17.76 9.76 -1.19
C GLY A 331 17.97 8.42 -1.90
N ALA A 332 19.00 8.29 -2.74
CA ALA A 332 19.18 7.11 -3.56
C ALA A 332 20.19 6.10 -2.97
N GLU A 333 19.88 4.83 -3.16
CA GLU A 333 20.68 3.68 -2.80
C GLU A 333 21.13 2.94 -4.06
N PHE A 334 22.43 2.62 -4.11
CA PHE A 334 23.01 1.79 -5.14
C PHE A 334 23.90 0.76 -4.46
N HIS A 335 23.57 -0.53 -4.62
CA HIS A 335 24.31 -1.61 -3.99
C HIS A 335 24.20 -2.91 -4.79
N LYS A 336 25.14 -3.84 -4.52
CA LYS A 336 25.08 -5.20 -5.08
C LYS A 336 23.89 -5.96 -4.53
N ASP A 337 23.17 -6.65 -5.40
CA ASP A 337 22.04 -7.48 -4.97
C ASP A 337 22.54 -8.80 -4.36
N ASN A 338 22.46 -8.90 -3.04
CA ASN A 338 22.90 -10.08 -2.29
C ASN A 338 21.76 -11.09 -2.03
N GLU A 339 20.51 -10.71 -2.30
CA GLU A 339 19.34 -11.53 -1.98
C GLU A 339 18.94 -12.43 -3.16
N VAL A 340 18.88 -13.75 -2.94
CA VAL A 340 18.41 -14.69 -3.97
C VAL A 340 16.89 -14.75 -3.93
N VAL A 341 16.22 -14.16 -4.92
CA VAL A 341 14.77 -14.24 -5.09
C VAL A 341 14.47 -14.88 -6.45
N GLY A 342 13.81 -16.05 -6.46
CA GLY A 342 13.47 -16.75 -7.70
C GLY A 342 14.61 -17.51 -8.39
N GLY A 343 15.76 -17.68 -7.73
CA GLY A 343 16.87 -18.52 -8.20
C GLY A 343 17.94 -17.81 -9.02
N SER A 344 17.78 -16.52 -9.31
CA SER A 344 18.78 -15.66 -9.95
C SER A 344 19.23 -14.53 -9.00
N LYS A 345 20.48 -14.11 -9.17
CA LYS A 345 21.07 -12.96 -8.49
C LYS A 345 21.21 -11.85 -9.52
N GLY A 346 20.64 -10.68 -9.24
CA GLY A 346 20.94 -9.46 -10.00
C GLY A 346 22.36 -8.98 -9.68
N ASP A 347 22.94 -8.14 -10.53
CA ASP A 347 24.29 -7.60 -10.27
C ASP A 347 24.18 -6.39 -9.32
N TYR A 348 23.43 -5.35 -9.72
CA TYR A 348 23.26 -4.12 -8.92
C TYR A 348 21.82 -3.60 -8.96
N VAL A 349 21.37 -3.03 -7.84
CA VAL A 349 20.05 -2.38 -7.73
C VAL A 349 20.24 -0.92 -7.37
N PHE A 350 19.53 -0.06 -8.11
CA PHE A 350 19.35 1.35 -7.80
C PHE A 350 17.91 1.58 -7.34
N ARG A 351 17.72 2.24 -6.20
CA ARG A 351 16.41 2.74 -5.73
C ARG A 351 16.54 4.16 -5.22
N GLU A 352 15.61 5.01 -5.60
CA GLU A 352 15.49 6.36 -5.04
C GLU A 352 14.11 6.50 -4.39
N VAL A 353 14.11 6.99 -3.15
CA VAL A 353 12.89 7.33 -2.41
C VAL A 353 12.82 8.84 -2.19
N ASP A 354 11.61 9.37 -2.13
CA ASP A 354 11.37 10.76 -1.77
C ASP A 354 11.45 10.97 -0.24
N ASP A 355 11.24 12.22 0.20
CA ASP A 355 11.27 12.59 1.62
C ASP A 355 10.16 11.93 2.45
N GLU A 356 9.12 11.38 1.81
CA GLU A 356 7.98 10.69 2.44
C GLU A 356 8.13 9.16 2.39
N GLY A 357 9.21 8.65 1.82
CA GLY A 357 9.50 7.22 1.69
C GLY A 357 8.79 6.52 0.53
N VAL A 358 8.22 7.27 -0.42
CA VAL A 358 7.63 6.75 -1.66
C VAL A 358 8.74 6.52 -2.68
N GLU A 359 8.71 5.36 -3.33
CA GLU A 359 9.69 5.01 -4.38
C GLU A 359 9.49 5.90 -5.62
N VAL A 360 10.50 6.70 -5.94
CA VAL A 360 10.55 7.57 -7.13
C VAL A 360 10.88 6.71 -8.35
N VAL A 361 11.99 6.00 -8.29
CA VAL A 361 12.45 5.14 -9.39
C VAL A 361 13.27 3.97 -8.86
N SER A 362 13.12 2.82 -9.51
CA SER A 362 13.94 1.63 -9.26
C SER A 362 14.48 1.06 -10.58
N ILE A 363 15.77 0.76 -10.60
CA ILE A 363 16.48 0.30 -11.79
C ILE A 363 17.32 -0.93 -11.42
N MET A 364 17.11 -2.01 -12.17
CA MET A 364 17.96 -3.19 -12.13
C MET A 364 19.10 -3.04 -13.13
N PHE A 365 20.34 -3.24 -12.68
CA PHE A 365 21.52 -3.18 -13.51
C PHE A 365 22.16 -4.56 -13.68
N GLU A 366 22.53 -4.88 -14.91
CA GLU A 366 23.45 -5.98 -15.23
C GLU A 366 24.67 -5.39 -15.94
N MET A 367 25.87 -5.77 -15.49
CA MET A 367 27.12 -5.23 -16.01
C MET A 367 27.90 -6.33 -16.74
N LYS A 368 28.35 -6.04 -17.96
CA LYS A 368 29.11 -7.00 -18.79
C LYS A 368 30.30 -6.30 -19.44
N ASN A 369 31.49 -6.84 -19.19
CA ASN A 369 32.72 -6.36 -19.80
C ASN A 369 33.17 -7.30 -20.93
N GLU A 370 33.90 -6.77 -21.91
CA GLU A 370 34.52 -7.58 -22.96
C GLU A 370 35.85 -8.13 -22.44
N ASP A 371 35.94 -9.45 -22.30
CA ASP A 371 37.17 -10.14 -21.90
C ASP A 371 37.95 -10.53 -23.15
N ASP A 372 39.17 -10.00 -23.31
CA ASP A 372 40.10 -10.37 -24.40
C ASP A 372 40.35 -11.89 -24.46
N ALA A 373 40.25 -12.60 -23.32
CA ALA A 373 40.46 -14.05 -23.25
C ALA A 373 39.22 -14.88 -23.67
N SER A 374 38.00 -14.34 -23.57
CA SER A 374 36.76 -15.03 -23.94
C SER A 374 36.33 -14.75 -25.38
N ALA A 375 36.85 -13.69 -25.99
CA ALA A 375 36.67 -13.34 -27.40
C ALA A 375 37.06 -14.48 -28.37
N ALA A 376 37.96 -15.38 -27.96
CA ALA A 376 38.43 -16.50 -28.78
C ALA A 376 37.54 -17.76 -28.72
N THR A 377 36.70 -17.94 -27.69
CA THR A 377 36.01 -19.23 -27.44
C THR A 377 34.47 -19.15 -27.41
N SER A 378 33.89 -18.02 -26.98
CA SER A 378 32.44 -17.79 -26.98
C SER A 378 32.14 -16.29 -26.84
N ARG A 379 31.92 -15.61 -27.97
CA ARG A 379 31.51 -14.21 -27.99
C ARG A 379 30.03 -14.12 -27.61
N HIS A 380 29.75 -13.79 -26.35
CA HIS A 380 28.39 -13.51 -25.90
C HIS A 380 27.91 -12.18 -26.49
N LYS A 381 26.65 -12.14 -26.94
CA LYS A 381 26.00 -10.93 -27.45
C LYS A 381 25.22 -10.26 -26.34
N ASN A 382 24.91 -8.97 -26.51
CA ASN A 382 24.06 -8.25 -25.56
C ASN A 382 22.70 -8.95 -25.36
N ALA A 383 22.12 -9.48 -26.44
CA ALA A 383 20.84 -10.18 -26.42
C ALA A 383 20.79 -11.43 -25.53
N ASP A 384 21.94 -12.08 -25.28
CA ASP A 384 22.00 -13.29 -24.44
C ASP A 384 21.62 -12.99 -22.97
N PHE A 385 21.70 -11.72 -22.56
CA PHE A 385 21.47 -11.30 -21.17
C PHE A 385 20.07 -10.72 -20.92
N PHE A 386 19.33 -10.33 -21.96
CA PHE A 386 18.06 -9.61 -21.81
C PHE A 386 17.01 -10.39 -21.01
N LYS A 387 16.88 -11.69 -21.31
CA LYS A 387 15.91 -12.56 -20.62
C LYS A 387 16.20 -12.68 -19.12
N LYS A 388 17.47 -12.80 -18.75
CA LYS A 388 17.89 -12.91 -17.35
C LYS A 388 17.65 -11.58 -16.64
N LEU A 389 18.07 -10.47 -17.24
CA LEU A 389 17.89 -9.13 -16.69
C LEU A 389 16.42 -8.76 -16.48
N ASP A 390 15.51 -9.07 -17.41
CA ASP A 390 14.07 -8.82 -17.22
C ASP A 390 13.48 -9.70 -16.11
N GLN A 391 13.96 -10.94 -15.98
CA GLN A 391 13.54 -11.82 -14.89
C GLN A 391 13.98 -11.25 -13.53
N ASP A 392 15.23 -10.77 -13.43
CA ASP A 392 15.76 -10.14 -12.22
C ASP A 392 14.98 -8.86 -11.87
N ARG A 393 14.68 -8.03 -12.87
CA ARG A 393 13.86 -6.82 -12.73
C ARG A 393 12.48 -7.15 -12.15
N ARG A 394 11.78 -8.15 -12.71
CA ARG A 394 10.44 -8.56 -12.24
C ARG A 394 10.49 -9.18 -10.84
N ASN A 395 11.48 -10.04 -10.57
CA ASN A 395 11.62 -10.68 -9.26
C ASN A 395 11.87 -9.66 -8.15
N LYS A 396 12.54 -8.55 -8.46
CA LYS A 396 12.90 -7.49 -7.51
C LYS A 396 11.94 -6.30 -7.53
N ASN A 397 10.86 -6.38 -8.31
CA ASN A 397 9.91 -5.29 -8.53
C ASN A 397 10.58 -3.97 -8.91
N CYS A 398 11.60 -4.02 -9.77
CA CYS A 398 12.25 -2.82 -10.30
C CYS A 398 11.48 -2.29 -11.51
N GLU A 399 11.39 -0.96 -11.64
CA GLU A 399 10.66 -0.33 -12.73
C GLU A 399 11.38 -0.49 -14.08
N TYR A 400 12.70 -0.27 -14.09
CA TYR A 400 13.54 -0.32 -15.29
C TYR A 400 14.61 -1.42 -15.21
N ALA A 401 15.06 -1.87 -16.38
CA ALA A 401 16.22 -2.74 -16.54
C ALA A 401 17.26 -2.04 -17.43
N VAL A 402 18.52 -2.00 -17.00
CA VAL A 402 19.60 -1.38 -17.76
C VAL A 402 20.80 -2.32 -17.84
N LEU A 403 21.16 -2.72 -19.06
CA LEU A 403 22.37 -3.48 -19.33
C LEU A 403 23.52 -2.50 -19.62
N VAL A 404 24.52 -2.48 -18.75
CA VAL A 404 25.78 -1.74 -18.97
C VAL A 404 26.78 -2.69 -19.61
N SER A 405 27.05 -2.50 -20.90
CA SER A 405 27.85 -3.46 -21.66
C SER A 405 28.99 -2.82 -22.44
N MET A 406 30.15 -3.46 -22.39
CA MET A 406 31.27 -3.24 -23.31
C MET A 406 31.33 -4.26 -24.45
N LEU A 407 30.38 -5.22 -24.49
CA LEU A 407 30.32 -6.25 -25.54
C LEU A 407 29.94 -5.65 -26.90
N GLU A 408 30.31 -6.34 -27.97
CA GLU A 408 30.02 -5.96 -29.35
C GLU A 408 30.52 -4.52 -29.67
N PRO A 409 31.83 -4.23 -29.50
CA PRO A 409 32.39 -2.90 -29.74
C PRO A 409 32.29 -2.47 -31.21
N GLU A 410 32.15 -3.41 -32.14
CA GLU A 410 31.99 -3.15 -33.58
C GLU A 410 30.53 -2.82 -33.97
N SER A 411 29.57 -2.95 -33.06
CA SER A 411 28.15 -2.71 -33.36
C SER A 411 27.84 -1.22 -33.36
N GLU A 412 27.50 -0.66 -34.54
CA GLU A 412 27.08 0.74 -34.68
C GLU A 412 25.85 1.06 -33.81
N LEU A 413 24.93 0.11 -33.65
CA LEU A 413 23.71 0.29 -32.87
C LEU A 413 24.02 0.57 -31.40
N TYR A 414 24.89 -0.22 -30.76
CA TYR A 414 25.22 -0.04 -29.35
C TYR A 414 26.25 1.07 -29.11
N ASN A 415 26.91 1.55 -30.17
CA ASN A 415 27.85 2.65 -30.10
C ASN A 415 27.18 4.03 -30.25
N SER A 416 25.92 4.09 -30.71
CA SER A 416 25.18 5.35 -30.81
C SER A 416 24.73 5.93 -29.46
N GLY A 417 25.00 5.23 -28.35
CA GLY A 417 24.84 5.73 -26.99
C GLY A 417 23.86 4.91 -26.15
N ILE A 418 22.63 5.41 -25.99
CA ILE A 418 21.55 4.75 -25.25
C ILE A 418 20.65 4.05 -26.26
N VAL A 419 20.55 2.72 -26.17
CA VAL A 419 19.69 1.91 -27.04
C VAL A 419 18.46 1.47 -26.26
N ASP A 420 17.28 1.81 -26.77
CA ASP A 420 16.01 1.32 -26.24
C ASP A 420 15.70 -0.07 -26.81
N VAL A 421 15.55 -1.05 -25.91
CA VAL A 421 15.16 -2.43 -26.26
C VAL A 421 13.76 -2.77 -25.75
N SER A 422 12.95 -1.76 -25.43
CA SER A 422 11.57 -1.88 -24.97
C SER A 422 10.63 -2.57 -25.96
N TYR A 423 11.03 -2.71 -27.22
CA TYR A 423 10.29 -3.48 -28.22
C TYR A 423 10.27 -4.99 -27.92
N GLU A 424 11.24 -5.50 -27.17
CA GLU A 424 11.34 -6.92 -26.80
C GLU A 424 11.05 -7.14 -25.31
N TYR A 425 11.58 -6.28 -24.44
CA TYR A 425 11.36 -6.33 -23.00
C TYR A 425 11.02 -4.95 -22.45
N GLU A 426 9.84 -4.82 -21.86
CA GLU A 426 9.31 -3.53 -21.39
C GLU A 426 10.28 -2.77 -20.47
N LYS A 427 10.51 -1.48 -20.77
CA LYS A 427 11.34 -0.56 -19.97
C LYS A 427 12.80 -1.02 -19.80
N MET A 428 13.35 -1.62 -20.85
CA MET A 428 14.73 -2.10 -20.86
C MET A 428 15.61 -1.29 -21.82
N TYR A 429 16.82 -0.99 -21.37
CA TYR A 429 17.80 -0.23 -22.14
C TYR A 429 19.18 -0.86 -22.10
N VAL A 430 19.97 -0.65 -23.16
CA VAL A 430 21.38 -1.05 -23.25
C VAL A 430 22.22 0.21 -23.39
N ILE A 431 23.24 0.34 -22.54
CA ILE A 431 24.10 1.52 -22.51
C ILE A 431 25.59 1.16 -22.43
N ARG A 432 26.43 2.06 -22.93
CA ARG A 432 27.86 2.07 -22.62
C ARG A 432 28.10 2.72 -21.23
N PRO A 433 29.22 2.42 -20.55
CA PRO A 433 29.49 2.94 -19.21
C PRO A 433 29.49 4.49 -19.11
N GLN A 434 29.84 5.16 -20.22
CA GLN A 434 29.85 6.62 -20.34
C GLN A 434 28.47 7.25 -20.11
N PHE A 435 27.39 6.51 -20.41
CA PHE A 435 26.01 6.98 -20.28
C PHE A 435 25.36 6.53 -18.96
N PHE A 436 26.11 5.91 -18.05
CA PHE A 436 25.58 5.37 -16.79
C PHE A 436 24.86 6.44 -15.95
N ILE A 437 25.55 7.54 -15.61
CA ILE A 437 24.95 8.63 -14.84
C ILE A 437 23.86 9.37 -15.64
N PRO A 438 24.09 9.78 -16.91
CA PRO A 438 23.05 10.40 -17.74
C PRO A 438 21.77 9.57 -17.82
N MET A 439 21.87 8.24 -17.89
CA MET A 439 20.72 7.35 -17.96
C MET A 439 19.92 7.33 -16.66
N ILE A 440 20.60 7.24 -15.50
CA ILE A 440 19.93 7.34 -14.20
C ILE A 440 19.22 8.68 -14.08
N THR A 441 19.87 9.79 -14.44
CA THR A 441 19.27 11.12 -14.41
C THR A 441 18.05 11.23 -15.33
N LEU A 442 18.11 10.67 -16.55
CA LEU A 442 17.00 10.67 -17.49
C LEU A 442 15.79 9.91 -16.94
N LEU A 443 16.02 8.68 -16.45
CA LEU A 443 14.96 7.82 -15.92
C LEU A 443 14.34 8.41 -14.65
N ARG A 444 15.16 9.01 -13.79
CA ARG A 444 14.70 9.75 -12.60
C ARG A 444 13.76 10.91 -12.99
N ASN A 445 14.18 11.77 -13.92
CA ASN A 445 13.37 12.92 -14.33
C ASN A 445 12.08 12.48 -15.06
N ALA A 446 12.11 11.37 -15.79
CA ALA A 446 10.93 10.78 -16.39
C ALA A 446 9.96 10.24 -15.32
N ALA A 447 10.51 9.63 -14.26
CA ALA A 447 9.75 9.11 -13.14
C ALA A 447 9.16 10.22 -12.24
N GLU A 448 9.82 11.38 -12.09
CA GLU A 448 9.31 12.52 -11.30
C GLU A 448 7.93 13.00 -11.77
N ASN A 449 7.64 12.98 -13.08
CA ASN A 449 6.31 13.34 -13.61
C ASN A 449 5.22 12.32 -13.23
N ALA A 450 5.57 11.04 -13.14
CA ALA A 450 4.67 9.98 -12.70
C ALA A 450 4.59 9.89 -11.16
N HIS A 451 5.59 10.42 -10.46
CA HIS A 451 5.71 10.37 -9.02
C HIS A 451 4.63 11.20 -8.31
N ALA A 452 4.29 12.39 -8.83
CA ALA A 452 3.18 13.19 -8.29
C ALA A 452 1.86 12.39 -8.26
N TYR A 453 1.55 11.68 -9.35
CA TYR A 453 0.37 10.81 -9.41
C TYR A 453 0.49 9.58 -8.48
N ARG A 454 1.69 8.99 -8.33
CA ARG A 454 1.90 7.88 -7.38
C ARG A 454 1.70 8.32 -5.93
N ARG A 455 2.15 9.53 -5.58
CA ARG A 455 1.95 10.12 -4.26
C ARG A 455 0.48 10.35 -3.95
N GLU A 456 -0.26 10.97 -4.88
CA GLU A 456 -1.72 11.14 -4.75
C GLU A 456 -2.44 9.78 -4.63
N LEU A 457 -2.04 8.79 -5.43
CA LEU A 457 -2.59 7.43 -5.35
C LEU A 457 -2.27 6.73 -4.03
N ALA A 458 -1.09 6.96 -3.45
CA ALA A 458 -0.70 6.40 -2.16
C ALA A 458 -1.53 7.03 -1.03
N GLU A 459 -1.73 8.34 -1.04
CA GLU A 459 -2.62 9.05 -0.11
C GLU A 459 -4.06 8.56 -0.23
N VAL A 460 -4.58 8.46 -1.46
CA VAL A 460 -5.93 7.93 -1.72
C VAL A 460 -6.06 6.47 -1.29
N ARG A 461 -5.05 5.63 -1.50
CA ARG A 461 -5.04 4.25 -1.00
C ARG A 461 -5.06 4.21 0.52
N GLN A 462 -4.28 5.05 1.19
CA GLN A 462 -4.24 5.12 2.64
C GLN A 462 -5.60 5.56 3.21
N GLN A 463 -6.25 6.55 2.59
CA GLN A 463 -7.62 6.95 2.92
C GLN A 463 -8.64 5.82 2.69
N ASN A 464 -8.53 5.11 1.57
CA ASN A 464 -9.43 4.00 1.25
C ASN A 464 -9.25 2.78 2.17
N ILE A 465 -8.04 2.51 2.66
CA ILE A 465 -7.80 1.43 3.64
C ILE A 465 -8.56 1.73 4.93
N ASP A 466 -8.62 2.99 5.35
CA ASP A 466 -9.36 3.39 6.56
C ASP A 466 -10.88 3.28 6.37
N VAL A 467 -11.39 3.68 5.20
CA VAL A 467 -12.80 3.48 4.82
C VAL A 467 -13.16 1.99 4.77
N THR A 468 -12.32 1.15 4.17
CA THR A 468 -12.57 -0.29 4.05
C THR A 468 -12.55 -0.98 5.42
N ASN A 469 -11.61 -0.59 6.29
CA ASN A 469 -11.56 -1.09 7.66
C ASN A 469 -12.78 -0.66 8.48
N PHE A 470 -13.23 0.59 8.29
CA PHE A 470 -14.45 1.09 8.90
C PHE A 470 -15.70 0.37 8.38
N GLU A 471 -15.82 0.16 7.06
CA GLU A 471 -16.92 -0.60 6.46
C GLU A 471 -16.96 -2.03 7.00
N THR A 472 -15.80 -2.70 7.05
CA THR A 472 -15.68 -4.05 7.61
C THR A 472 -16.07 -4.10 9.09
N ALA A 473 -15.70 -3.07 9.86
CA ALA A 473 -16.07 -2.95 11.27
C ALA A 473 -17.57 -2.67 11.45
N LEU A 474 -18.15 -1.82 10.59
CA LEU A 474 -19.57 -1.50 10.57
C LEU A 474 -20.42 -2.71 10.19
N GLU A 475 -19.96 -3.51 9.24
CA GLU A 475 -20.64 -4.72 8.78
C GLU A 475 -20.59 -5.82 9.86
N LYS A 476 -19.45 -6.01 10.52
CA LYS A 476 -19.34 -6.87 11.72
C LYS A 476 -20.24 -6.40 12.85
N PHE A 477 -20.36 -5.09 13.08
CA PHE A 477 -21.26 -4.53 14.08
C PHE A 477 -22.72 -4.80 13.73
N LYS A 478 -23.13 -4.55 12.48
CA LYS A 478 -24.49 -4.84 11.98
C LYS A 478 -24.83 -6.32 12.12
N ASP A 479 -23.94 -7.21 11.73
CA ASP A 479 -24.14 -8.66 11.85
C ASP A 479 -24.24 -9.11 13.32
N GLY A 480 -23.38 -8.57 14.18
CA GLY A 480 -23.42 -8.85 15.62
C GLY A 480 -24.70 -8.34 16.27
N PHE A 481 -25.11 -7.12 15.93
CA PHE A 481 -26.34 -6.50 16.41
C PHE A 481 -27.57 -7.25 15.90
N GLY A 482 -27.62 -7.60 14.61
CA GLY A 482 -28.71 -8.37 14.01
C GLY A 482 -28.89 -9.73 14.67
N LYS A 483 -27.80 -10.48 14.89
CA LYS A 483 -27.86 -11.78 15.59
C LYS A 483 -28.38 -11.65 17.02
N ASN A 484 -27.93 -10.63 17.75
CA ASN A 484 -28.37 -10.38 19.12
C ASN A 484 -29.84 -9.95 19.18
N TYR A 485 -30.28 -9.07 18.27
CA TYR A 485 -31.67 -8.63 18.16
C TYR A 485 -32.61 -9.78 17.79
N ASP A 486 -32.26 -10.60 16.79
CA ASP A 486 -33.06 -11.76 16.39
C ASP A 486 -33.16 -12.82 17.49
N THR A 487 -32.08 -13.01 18.25
CA THR A 487 -32.07 -13.93 19.39
C THR A 487 -32.94 -13.41 20.53
N ALA A 488 -32.86 -12.12 20.84
CA ALA A 488 -33.70 -11.48 21.84
C ALA A 488 -35.17 -11.52 21.43
N SER A 489 -35.49 -11.16 20.18
CA SER A 489 -36.85 -11.16 19.62
C SER A 489 -37.48 -12.56 19.67
N ARG A 490 -36.75 -13.60 19.25
CA ARG A 490 -37.23 -15.00 19.39
C ARG A 490 -37.50 -15.41 20.83
N LYS A 491 -36.61 -15.03 21.77
CA LYS A 491 -36.83 -15.31 23.20
C LYS A 491 -38.02 -14.55 23.77
N PHE A 492 -38.21 -13.29 23.37
CA PHE A 492 -39.39 -12.51 23.74
C PHE A 492 -40.67 -13.14 23.21
N GLN A 493 -40.70 -13.57 21.95
CA GLN A 493 -41.87 -14.20 21.36
C GLN A 493 -42.21 -15.54 22.04
N ALA A 494 -41.20 -16.37 22.30
CA ALA A 494 -41.39 -17.62 23.03
C ALA A 494 -41.89 -17.40 24.46
N ALA A 495 -41.43 -16.34 25.14
CA ALA A 495 -41.93 -15.97 26.46
C ALA A 495 -43.41 -15.51 26.41
N ILE A 496 -43.81 -14.74 25.39
CA ILE A 496 -45.21 -14.36 25.17
C ILE A 496 -46.07 -15.60 24.93
N GLU A 497 -45.62 -16.54 24.10
CA GLU A 497 -46.36 -17.80 23.87
C GLU A 497 -46.55 -18.63 25.15
N GLU A 498 -45.53 -18.69 26.02
CA GLU A 498 -45.66 -19.36 27.32
C GLU A 498 -46.62 -18.63 28.27
N ILE A 499 -46.64 -17.29 28.24
CA ILE A 499 -47.63 -16.50 28.98
C ILE A 499 -49.04 -16.82 28.48
N ASP A 500 -49.27 -16.86 27.17
CA ASP A 500 -50.58 -17.17 26.59
C ASP A 500 -51.05 -18.59 26.93
N LYS A 501 -50.15 -19.58 26.88
CA LYS A 501 -50.45 -20.95 27.35
C LYS A 501 -50.85 -20.97 28.82
N THR A 502 -50.14 -20.21 29.65
CA THR A 502 -50.45 -20.10 31.09
C THR A 502 -51.82 -19.46 31.32
N ILE A 503 -52.15 -18.40 30.59
CA ILE A 503 -53.48 -17.76 30.63
C ILE A 503 -54.57 -18.75 30.21
N SER A 504 -54.35 -19.51 29.13
CA SER A 504 -55.30 -20.55 28.70
C SER A 504 -55.49 -21.62 29.78
N HIS A 505 -54.41 -22.02 30.46
CA HIS A 505 -54.48 -22.97 31.56
C HIS A 505 -55.29 -22.42 32.75
N LEU A 506 -55.08 -21.16 33.11
CA LEU A 506 -55.84 -20.48 34.16
C LEU A 506 -57.33 -20.31 33.79
N GLN A 507 -57.64 -20.05 32.53
CA GLN A 507 -59.03 -20.01 32.04
C GLN A 507 -59.71 -21.38 32.16
N LYS A 508 -59.03 -22.47 31.80
CA LYS A 508 -59.55 -23.84 32.02
C LYS A 508 -59.79 -24.15 33.49
N VAL A 509 -58.88 -23.73 34.37
CA VAL A 509 -59.06 -23.88 35.82
C VAL A 509 -60.29 -23.12 36.29
N LYS A 510 -60.48 -21.87 35.84
CA LYS A 510 -61.69 -21.08 36.12
C LYS A 510 -62.96 -21.76 35.62
N GLU A 511 -62.98 -22.29 34.40
CA GLU A 511 -64.11 -23.04 33.84
C GLU A 511 -64.43 -24.29 34.67
N ASN A 512 -63.41 -25.05 35.07
CA ASN A 512 -63.61 -26.24 35.89
C ASN A 512 -64.19 -25.89 37.26
N LEU A 513 -63.71 -24.81 37.90
CA LEU A 513 -64.22 -24.33 39.19
C LEU A 513 -65.67 -23.85 39.09
N THR A 514 -65.99 -23.03 38.09
CA THR A 514 -67.36 -22.56 37.84
C THR A 514 -68.30 -23.69 37.42
N SER A 515 -67.82 -24.70 36.68
CA SER A 515 -68.61 -25.89 36.38
C SER A 515 -68.86 -26.72 37.64
N SER A 516 -67.87 -26.82 38.54
CA SER A 516 -68.00 -27.53 39.82
C SER A 516 -69.00 -26.82 40.73
N GLU A 517 -68.94 -25.50 40.80
CA GLU A 517 -69.93 -24.66 41.49
C GLU A 517 -71.33 -24.88 40.91
N ASN A 518 -71.47 -24.91 39.58
CA ASN A 518 -72.73 -25.20 38.92
C ASN A 518 -73.24 -26.62 39.23
N GLN A 519 -72.36 -27.62 39.31
CA GLN A 519 -72.73 -28.98 39.70
C GLN A 519 -73.16 -29.06 41.16
N LEU A 520 -72.48 -28.36 42.07
CA LEU A 520 -72.90 -28.23 43.48
C LEU A 520 -74.27 -27.56 43.58
N ARG A 521 -74.51 -26.50 42.81
CA ARG A 521 -75.82 -25.84 42.72
C ARG A 521 -76.90 -26.80 42.20
N LEU A 522 -76.60 -27.60 41.17
CA LEU A 522 -77.52 -28.59 40.62
C LEU A 522 -77.78 -29.73 41.60
N ALA A 523 -76.78 -30.16 42.36
CA ALA A 523 -76.88 -31.17 43.40
C ALA A 523 -77.76 -30.68 44.56
N ASN A 524 -77.55 -29.44 45.03
CA ASN A 524 -78.44 -28.82 46.02
C ASN A 524 -79.87 -28.73 45.50
N LYS A 525 -80.08 -28.25 44.27
CA LYS A 525 -81.43 -28.22 43.67
C LYS A 525 -82.07 -29.62 43.59
N LYS A 526 -81.29 -30.66 43.26
CA LYS A 526 -81.77 -32.05 43.26
C LYS A 526 -82.08 -32.56 44.67
N ALA A 527 -81.32 -32.16 45.69
CA ALA A 527 -81.56 -32.50 47.08
C ALA A 527 -82.83 -31.79 47.62
N ASP A 528 -83.04 -30.53 47.27
CA ASP A 528 -84.24 -29.76 47.63
C ASP A 528 -85.49 -30.31 46.93
N GLU A 529 -85.36 -30.75 45.67
CA GLU A 529 -86.47 -31.35 44.91
C GLU A 529 -86.79 -32.81 45.29
N LEU A 530 -86.04 -33.40 46.22
CA LEU A 530 -86.10 -34.81 46.61
C LEU A 530 -87.27 -35.08 47.56
N THR A 531 -88.47 -35.12 47.00
CA THR A 531 -89.69 -35.43 47.76
C THR A 531 -89.93 -36.94 47.88
N ILE A 532 -90.55 -37.38 48.99
CA ILE A 532 -90.96 -38.78 49.22
C ILE A 532 -91.81 -39.32 48.05
N ARG A 533 -92.60 -38.45 47.40
CA ARG A 533 -93.39 -38.78 46.19
C ARG A 533 -92.51 -39.16 44.99
N LYS A 534 -91.39 -38.48 44.74
CA LYS A 534 -90.45 -38.81 43.65
C LYS A 534 -89.63 -40.07 43.94
N LEU A 535 -89.23 -40.28 45.21
CA LEU A 535 -88.49 -41.46 45.65
C LEU A 535 -89.29 -42.78 45.54
N THR A 536 -90.61 -42.71 45.64
CA THR A 536 -91.50 -43.89 45.66
C THR A 536 -92.24 -44.13 44.33
N TYR A 537 -92.01 -43.31 43.30
CA TYR A 537 -92.75 -43.35 42.02
C TYR A 537 -92.71 -44.73 41.31
N LYS A 538 -91.60 -45.47 41.41
CA LYS A 538 -91.43 -46.80 40.79
C LYS A 538 -91.55 -47.98 41.78
N ASN A 539 -91.86 -47.74 43.05
CA ASN A 539 -92.00 -48.77 44.08
C ASN A 539 -93.42 -48.73 44.69
N PRO A 540 -94.38 -49.46 44.10
CA PRO A 540 -95.77 -49.43 44.54
C PRO A 540 -95.95 -49.89 46.00
N THR A 541 -95.19 -50.88 46.45
CA THR A 541 -95.24 -51.41 47.83
C THR A 541 -94.77 -50.39 48.88
N MET A 542 -93.72 -49.62 48.59
CA MET A 542 -93.26 -48.55 49.49
C MET A 542 -94.19 -47.33 49.44
N ARG A 543 -94.74 -47.02 48.27
CA ARG A 543 -95.77 -45.96 48.14
C ARG A 543 -97.01 -46.30 48.95
N GLU A 544 -97.44 -47.56 48.96
CA GLU A 544 -98.53 -48.05 49.80
C GLU A 544 -98.19 -47.94 51.28
N LYS A 545 -97.02 -48.44 51.73
CA LYS A 545 -96.61 -48.30 53.15
C LYS A 545 -96.49 -46.85 53.62
N PHE A 546 -96.00 -45.95 52.76
CA PHE A 546 -95.96 -44.52 53.08
C PHE A 546 -97.34 -43.88 53.04
N ASN A 547 -98.23 -44.31 52.15
CA ASN A 547 -99.62 -43.87 52.13
C ASN A 547 -100.42 -44.44 53.32
N GLU A 548 -100.13 -45.65 53.78
CA GLU A 548 -100.65 -46.24 55.01
C GLU A 548 -100.10 -45.51 56.24
N ALA A 549 -98.82 -45.14 56.26
CA ALA A 549 -98.27 -44.29 57.31
C ALA A 549 -98.87 -42.88 57.27
N ARG A 550 -99.15 -42.33 56.08
CA ARG A 550 -99.85 -41.04 55.90
C ARG A 550 -101.33 -41.15 56.23
N ALA A 551 -101.97 -42.29 55.97
CA ALA A 551 -103.34 -42.58 56.32
C ALA A 551 -103.46 -42.85 57.81
N ALA A 552 -102.51 -43.53 58.44
CA ALA A 552 -102.44 -43.70 59.89
C ALA A 552 -102.13 -42.38 60.60
N ALA A 553 -101.27 -41.52 60.02
CA ALA A 553 -101.05 -40.16 60.51
C ALA A 553 -102.25 -39.24 60.22
N ALA A 554 -102.96 -39.42 59.11
CA ALA A 554 -104.17 -38.69 58.76
C ALA A 554 -105.41 -39.22 59.49
N ASP A 555 -105.43 -40.47 59.94
CA ASP A 555 -106.46 -41.09 60.78
C ASP A 555 -106.20 -40.75 62.25
N ALA A 556 -104.94 -40.59 62.64
CA ALA A 556 -104.56 -39.90 63.88
C ALA A 556 -104.94 -38.40 63.82
N ALA A 557 -104.87 -37.75 62.66
CA ALA A 557 -105.29 -36.35 62.45
C ALA A 557 -106.79 -36.19 62.07
N LYS A 558 -107.56 -37.26 61.81
CA LYS A 558 -109.01 -37.24 61.54
C LYS A 558 -109.86 -37.53 62.78
N LEU A 559 -109.21 -37.67 63.94
CA LEU A 559 -109.84 -37.57 65.26
C LEU A 559 -109.80 -36.13 65.81
N GLU A 560 -109.22 -35.18 65.08
CA GLU A 560 -109.24 -33.74 65.38
C GLU A 560 -109.45 -32.95 64.07
N GLN A 561 -110.70 -32.55 63.79
CA GLN A 561 -111.04 -31.48 62.85
C GLN A 561 -112.27 -30.72 63.39
N PRO A 562 -112.34 -29.39 63.20
CA PRO A 562 -112.92 -28.80 61.98
C PRO A 562 -112.04 -27.67 61.38
N GLU A 563 -111.84 -27.59 60.07
CA GLU A 563 -112.68 -26.94 59.03
C GLU A 563 -112.78 -25.40 59.11
N GLU A 564 -112.45 -24.80 57.97
CA GLU A 564 -112.31 -23.39 57.58
C GLU A 564 -113.42 -22.44 58.08
N PRO A 565 -113.18 -21.11 58.02
CA PRO A 565 -113.80 -20.43 56.87
C PRO A 565 -112.96 -19.32 56.22
N THR A 566 -113.19 -19.26 54.91
CA THR A 566 -112.95 -18.19 53.95
C THR A 566 -113.47 -16.80 54.34
N GLU A 567 -112.68 -15.81 53.96
CA GLU A 567 -113.05 -14.47 53.44
C GLU A 567 -113.87 -13.50 54.31
N SER A 568 -113.22 -12.39 54.70
CA SER A 568 -113.45 -11.09 54.03
C SER A 568 -112.55 -9.97 54.57
N VAL A 569 -112.25 -9.02 53.66
CA VAL A 569 -111.84 -7.60 53.85
C VAL A 569 -110.34 -7.27 53.60
N GLU A 570 -110.13 -6.65 52.41
CA GLU A 570 -109.11 -5.65 51.99
C GLU A 570 -108.57 -4.75 53.13
N PRO A 571 -107.37 -4.10 53.06
CA PRO A 571 -106.98 -3.24 51.94
C PRO A 571 -105.47 -3.08 51.63
N ASP A 572 -105.22 -2.37 50.53
CA ASP A 572 -104.11 -1.45 50.23
C ASP A 572 -102.68 -1.84 50.63
N GLU A 573 -101.82 -2.03 49.63
CA GLU A 573 -100.82 -1.03 49.23
C GLU A 573 -100.02 -1.53 48.03
N ALA A 574 -99.88 -0.68 47.02
CA ALA A 574 -99.06 -0.89 45.84
C ALA A 574 -97.85 0.06 45.87
N GLU A 575 -96.65 -0.51 45.92
CA GLU A 575 -95.44 -0.06 45.21
C GLU A 575 -94.61 -1.26 44.77
#